data_AF-A0A023AX47-F1
#
_entry.id   AF-A0A023AX47-F1
#
_cell.length_a   1.000
_cell.length_b   1.000
_cell.length_c   1.000
_cell.angle_alpha   90.00
_cell.angle_beta   90.00
_cell.angle_gamma   90.00
#
_symmetry.space_group_name_H-M   'P 1'
#
loop_
_entity.id
_entity.type
_entity.pdbx_description
1 polymer ?
#
loop_
_entity_poly.entity_id
_entity_poly.type
_entity_poly.pdbx_seq_one_letter_code
_entity_poly.pdbx_strand_id
1 'polypeptide(L)' 'MHVLQFASKKLTVAESKWPIYELEAYAIVWSTPHSARYLRGREFIVRTDHQSLKWLWSTEKSRIAR' A
#
# COMPACT_ATOMS: atom_id res chain seq x y z
N MET A 1 17.82 -11.70 -9.36
CA MET A 1 16.97 -10.72 -8.65
C MET A 1 17.22 -10.93 -7.16
N HIS A 2 17.67 -9.92 -6.43
CA HIS A 2 18.03 -10.07 -5.00
C HIS A 2 16.99 -9.35 -4.13
N VAL A 3 16.43 -10.05 -3.15
CA VAL A 3 15.43 -9.48 -2.23
C VAL A 3 16.15 -8.66 -1.16
N LEU A 4 15.71 -7.42 -0.94
CA LEU A 4 16.31 -6.52 0.05
C LEU A 4 15.67 -6.67 1.43
N GLN A 5 14.36 -6.91 1.49
CA GLN A 5 13.61 -6.96 2.74
C GLN A 5 12.29 -7.72 2.56
N PHE A 6 11.88 -8.43 3.61
CA PHE A 6 10.52 -8.93 3.80
C PHE A 6 9.87 -8.18 4.95
N ALA A 7 8.59 -7.84 4.82
CA ALA A 7 7.83 -7.13 5.85
C ALA A 7 6.39 -7.65 5.91
N SER A 8 5.83 -7.69 7.11
CA SER A 8 4.43 -8.01 7.36
C SER A 8 3.91 -7.24 8.57
N LYS A 9 2.60 -6.99 8.60
CA LYS A 9 1.92 -6.34 9.71
C LYS A 9 0.68 -7.13 10.09
N LYS A 10 0.49 -7.35 11.39
CA LYS A 10 -0.76 -7.88 11.91
C LYS A 10 -1.84 -6.79 11.89
N LEU A 11 -3.02 -7.14 11.42
CA LEU A 11 -4.17 -6.24 11.42
C LEU A 11 -4.73 -6.07 12.84
N THR A 12 -5.19 -4.86 13.15
CA THR A 12 -5.98 -4.60 14.36
C THR A 12 -7.40 -5.15 14.19
N VAL A 13 -8.16 -5.24 15.28
CA VAL A 13 -9.58 -5.68 15.26
C VAL A 13 -10.46 -4.76 14.40
N ALA A 14 -10.08 -3.48 14.30
CA ALA A 14 -10.78 -2.53 13.44
C ALA A 14 -10.40 -2.74 11.97
N GLU A 15 -9.10 -2.85 11.67
CA GLU A 15 -8.59 -3.07 10.31
C GLU A 15 -9.08 -4.40 9.75
N SER A 16 -9.16 -5.47 10.56
CA SER A 16 -9.62 -6.78 10.11
C SER A 16 -11.08 -6.81 9.61
N LYS A 17 -11.85 -5.76 9.90
CA LYS A 17 -13.23 -5.60 9.41
C LYS A 17 -13.30 -4.86 8.07
N TRP A 18 -12.18 -4.31 7.61
CA TRP A 18 -12.15 -3.60 6.35
C TRP A 18 -12.30 -4.55 5.16
N PRO A 19 -12.91 -4.08 4.06
CA PRO A 19 -12.91 -4.80 2.81
C PRO A 19 -11.48 -5.12 2.33
N ILE A 20 -11.34 -6.22 1.60
CA ILE A 20 -10.05 -6.72 1.10
C ILE A 20 -9.30 -5.64 0.29
N TYR A 21 -10.01 -4.89 -0.56
CA TYR A 21 -9.39 -3.84 -1.38
C TYR A 21 -8.80 -2.69 -0.54
N GLU A 22 -9.38 -2.39 0.64
CA GLU A 22 -8.85 -1.39 1.56
C GLU A 22 -7.62 -1.93 2.31
N LEU A 23 -7.64 -3.20 2.69
CA LEU A 23 -6.51 -3.86 3.35
C LEU A 23 -5.27 -3.91 2.46
N GLU A 24 -5.46 -4.17 1.17
CA GLU A 24 -4.35 -4.17 0.22
C GLU A 24 -3.82 -2.78 -0.08
N ALA A 25 -4.70 -1.79 -0.25
CA ALA A 25 -4.29 -0.39 -0.36
C ALA A 25 -3.51 0.05 0.89
N TYR A 26 -4.00 -0.35 2.07
CA TYR A 26 -3.33 -0.11 3.34
C TYR A 26 -1.96 -0.77 3.41
N ALA A 27 -1.79 -2.00 2.89
CA ALA A 27 -0.49 -2.66 2.83
C ALA A 27 0.54 -1.87 2.01
N ILE A 28 0.13 -1.25 0.89
CA ILE A 28 1.00 -0.38 0.08
C ILE A 28 1.37 0.90 0.85
N VAL A 29 0.37 1.57 1.43
CA VAL A 29 0.57 2.81 2.20
C VAL A 29 1.46 2.57 3.43
N TRP A 30 1.30 1.44 4.11
CA TRP A 30 2.09 1.08 5.28
C TRP A 30 3.52 0.66 4.92
N SER A 31 3.71 -0.12 3.85
CA SER A 31 5.03 -0.65 3.45
C SER A 31 5.96 0.43 2.88
N THR A 32 5.42 1.50 2.30
CA THR A 32 6.18 2.61 1.72
C THR A 32 7.07 3.33 2.75
N PRO A 33 6.55 3.87 3.87
CA PRO A 33 7.37 4.46 4.92
C PRO A 33 8.23 3.41 5.64
N HIS A 34 7.74 2.18 5.80
CA HIS A 34 8.51 1.08 6.40
C HIS A 34 9.80 0.79 5.61
N SER A 35 9.73 0.87 4.28
CA SER A 35 10.84 0.64 3.36
C SER A 35 11.48 1.94 2.86
N ALA A 36 11.24 3.07 3.54
CA ALA A 36 11.67 4.40 3.09
C ALA A 36 13.19 4.49 2.89
N ARG A 37 13.98 3.74 3.66
CA ARG A 37 15.44 3.66 3.49
C ARG A 37 15.85 3.27 2.06
N TYR A 38 15.03 2.47 1.38
CA TYR A 38 15.29 1.98 0.03
C TYR A 38 14.51 2.76 -1.04
N LEU A 39 13.25 3.11 -0.74
CA LEU A 39 12.32 3.67 -1.73
C LEU A 39 12.33 5.21 -1.82
N ARG A 40 12.74 5.91 -0.76
CA ARG A 40 12.61 7.37 -0.69
C ARG A 40 13.46 8.05 -1.78
N GLY A 41 12.84 8.96 -2.53
CA GLY A 41 13.49 9.72 -3.59
C GLY A 41 13.76 8.93 -4.88
N ARG A 42 13.18 7.74 -5.03
CA ARG A 42 13.29 6.92 -6.24
C ARG A 42 11.91 6.62 -6.78
N GLU A 43 11.81 6.52 -8.09
CA GLU A 43 10.65 5.90 -8.72
C GLU A 43 10.72 4.39 -8.49
N PHE A 44 9.58 3.80 -8.11
CA PHE A 44 9.47 2.37 -7.89
C PHE A 44 8.12 1.86 -8.38
N ILE A 45 8.09 0.58 -8.73
CA ILE A 45 6.90 -0.10 -9.21
C ILE A 45 6.37 -1.00 -8.10
N VAL A 46 5.12 -0.79 -7.71
CA VAL A 46 4.38 -1.70 -6.84
C VAL A 46 3.70 -2.74 -7.71
N ARG A 47 3.98 -4.02 -7.45
CA ARG A 47 3.26 -5.15 -8.08
C ARG A 47 2.28 -5.74 -7.06
N THR A 48 1.02 -5.74 -7.42
CA THR A 48 -0.09 -6.36 -6.67
C THR A 48 -0.87 -7.22 -7.65
N ASP A 49 -1.43 -8.32 -7.17
CA ASP A 49 -2.33 -9.21 -7.89
C ASP A 49 -3.74 -8.63 -8.06
N HIS A 50 -4.00 -7.45 -7.50
CA HIS A 50 -5.36 -6.94 -7.36
C HIS A 50 -5.72 -5.86 -8.38
N GLN A 51 -6.77 -6.13 -9.17
CA GLN A 51 -7.33 -5.19 -10.16
C GLN A 51 -8.09 -4.02 -9.52
N SER A 52 -8.49 -4.14 -8.26
CA SER A 52 -9.39 -3.19 -7.59
C SER A 52 -8.74 -1.82 -7.37
N LEU A 53 -7.42 -1.77 -7.15
CA LEU A 53 -6.66 -0.52 -7.02
C LEU A 53 -6.68 0.36 -8.28
N LYS A 54 -7.28 -0.10 -9.39
CA LYS A 54 -7.62 0.76 -10.54
C LYS A 54 -8.47 1.97 -10.14
N TRP A 55 -9.30 1.88 -9.08
CA TRP A 55 -10.06 3.03 -8.58
C TRP A 55 -9.15 4.18 -8.08
N LEU A 56 -7.96 3.84 -7.55
CA LEU A 56 -6.97 4.81 -7.08
C LEU A 56 -6.50 5.72 -8.22
N TRP A 57 -6.38 5.15 -9.43
CA TRP A 57 -5.99 5.85 -10.66
C TRP A 57 -7.15 6.64 -11.31
N SER A 58 -8.39 6.40 -10.88
CA SER A 58 -9.59 7.07 -11.37
C SER A 58 -10.10 8.18 -10.45
N THR A 59 -9.49 8.38 -9.27
CA THR A 59 -10.01 9.32 -8.27
C THR A 59 -9.41 10.70 -8.48
N GLU A 60 -10.11 11.54 -9.25
CA GLU A 60 -9.84 12.98 -9.42
C GLU A 60 -10.14 13.81 -8.15
N LYS A 61 -10.47 13.19 -7.01
CA LYS A 61 -10.76 13.90 -5.76
C LYS A 61 -10.02 13.31 -4.57
N SER A 62 -8.88 13.93 -4.28
CA SER A 62 -8.22 13.93 -2.97
C SER A 62 -9.26 14.03 -1.84
N ARG A 63 -9.50 12.91 -1.15
CA ARG A 63 -10.10 12.84 0.19
C ARG A 63 -9.08 12.41 1.25
N ILE A 64 -7.79 12.50 0.93
CA ILE A 64 -6.66 12.15 1.81
C ILE A 64 -5.83 13.41 2.15
N ALA A 65 -6.44 14.59 2.00
CA ALA A 65 -5.95 15.82 2.62
C ALA A 65 -7.01 16.26 3.65
N ARG A 66 -6.93 15.73 4.86
CA ARG A 66 -7.48 16.35 6.05
C ARG A 66 -6.51 16.16 7.19
#